data_AF-A0A6A4P953-F1
#
_entry.id   AF-A0A6A4P953-F1
#
_cell.length_a   1.000
_cell.length_b   1.000
_cell.length_c   1.000
_cell.angle_alpha   90.00
_cell.angle_beta   90.00
_cell.angle_gamma   90.00
#
_symmetry.space_group_name_H-M   'P 1'
#
loop_
_entity.id
_entity.type
_entity.pdbx_description
1 polymer ?
#
loop_
_entity_poly.entity_id
_entity_poly.type
_entity_poly.pdbx_seq_one_letter_code
_entity_poly.pdbx_strand_id
1 'polypeptide(L)'
;MGSIREKTVKKPRLLCLHGFRTSAEILKKQINKWPQSVLDKLDLVFVDAPFPSQGKSDVEAIFDPPYYEWFQFNKEFTEYTNFDECLQYIEDCMIQHGPFDGLLGFSQDVRLIMIRDIRI
;
A
#
# COMPACT_ATOMS: atom_id res chain seq x y z
N MET A 1 23.51 -40.37 1.42
CA MET A 1 23.56 -38.97 1.88
C MET A 1 22.31 -38.24 1.39
N GLY A 2 21.41 -37.82 2.28
CA GLY A 2 20.25 -37.01 1.91
C GLY A 2 20.70 -35.56 1.67
N SER A 3 20.41 -35.03 0.48
CA SER A 3 20.63 -33.63 0.16
C SER A 3 19.73 -32.76 1.04
N ILE A 4 20.33 -31.96 1.92
CA ILE A 4 19.63 -30.93 2.68
C ILE A 4 19.18 -29.90 1.64
N ARG A 5 17.89 -29.93 1.27
CA ARG A 5 17.29 -28.83 0.51
C ARG A 5 17.33 -27.61 1.42
N GLU A 6 18.19 -26.63 1.11
CA GLU A 6 18.04 -25.29 1.65
C GLU A 6 16.60 -24.86 1.36
N LYS A 7 15.78 -24.72 2.41
CA LYS A 7 14.51 -24.00 2.30
C LYS A 7 14.89 -22.55 2.03
N THR A 8 14.90 -22.15 0.76
CA THR A 8 14.94 -20.75 0.39
C THR A 8 13.75 -20.07 1.04
N VAL A 9 13.98 -19.32 2.12
CA VAL A 9 12.93 -18.55 2.78
C VAL A 9 12.51 -17.48 1.79
N LYS A 10 11.33 -17.66 1.17
CA LYS A 10 10.76 -16.68 0.25
C LYS A 10 10.53 -15.38 1.02
N LYS A 11 10.97 -14.25 0.45
CA LYS A 11 10.71 -12.92 1.01
C LYS A 11 9.19 -12.70 1.06
N PRO A 12 8.62 -12.24 2.18
CA PRO A 12 7.21 -11.83 2.21
C PRO A 12 6.94 -10.76 1.17
N ARG A 13 5.95 -11.01 0.32
CA ARG A 13 5.52 -10.09 -0.73
C ARG A 13 4.33 -9.26 -0.24
N LEU A 14 4.48 -7.95 -0.16
CA LEU A 14 3.50 -7.05 0.42
C LEU A 14 2.96 -6.09 -0.64
N LEU A 15 1.64 -6.01 -0.75
CA LEU A 15 0.97 -4.97 -1.53
C LEU A 15 0.91 -3.69 -0.67
N CYS A 16 1.52 -2.62 -1.18
CA CYS A 16 1.77 -1.38 -0.46
C CYS A 16 0.77 -0.30 -0.89
N LEU A 17 -0.06 0.15 0.06
CA LEU A 17 -1.12 1.13 -0.14
C LEU A 17 -0.71 2.47 0.48
N HIS A 18 -0.64 3.53 -0.35
CA HIS A 18 -0.26 4.86 0.12
C HIS A 18 -1.37 5.49 0.98
N GLY A 19 -1.01 6.52 1.76
CA GLY A 19 -1.94 7.23 2.64
C GLY A 19 -2.84 8.22 1.87
N PHE A 20 -3.74 8.88 2.60
CA PHE A 20 -4.66 9.88 2.04
C PHE A 20 -3.94 10.98 1.28
N ARG A 21 -4.39 11.28 0.05
CA ARG A 21 -3.83 12.33 -0.79
C ARG A 21 -2.32 12.22 -0.96
N THR A 22 -1.81 11.01 -1.07
CA THR A 22 -0.41 10.75 -1.44
C THR A 22 -0.36 9.86 -2.68
N SER A 23 0.79 9.26 -2.98
CA SER A 23 0.96 8.35 -4.10
C SER A 23 1.89 7.20 -3.74
N ALA A 24 1.86 6.16 -4.56
CA ALA A 24 2.75 5.00 -4.50
C ALA A 24 4.22 5.43 -4.43
N GLU A 25 4.61 6.42 -5.23
CA GLU A 25 5.98 6.94 -5.28
C GLU A 25 6.37 7.71 -4.00
N ILE A 26 5.44 8.44 -3.40
CA ILE A 26 5.67 9.10 -2.09
C ILE A 26 5.87 8.04 -1.01
N LEU A 27 5.01 7.02 -0.97
CA LEU A 27 5.13 5.91 -0.04
C LEU A 27 6.47 5.18 -0.21
N LYS A 28 6.86 4.89 -1.46
CA LYS A 28 8.15 4.26 -1.78
C LYS A 28 9.34 5.09 -1.31
N LYS A 29 9.32 6.41 -1.49
CA LYS A 29 10.34 7.33 -0.95
C LYS A 29 10.40 7.28 0.58
N GLN A 30 9.25 7.13 1.26
CA GLN A 30 9.21 7.00 2.71
C GLN A 30 9.77 5.65 3.19
N ILE A 31 9.41 4.55 2.53
CA ILE A 31 9.91 3.20 2.87
C ILE A 31 11.41 3.05 2.57
N ASN A 32 11.93 3.70 1.53
CA ASN A 32 13.36 3.69 1.22
C ASN A 32 14.25 4.33 2.31
N LYS A 33 13.65 4.96 3.34
CA LYS A 33 14.37 5.43 4.53
C LYS A 33 14.62 4.32 5.55
N TRP A 34 13.99 3.16 5.40
CA TRP A 34 14.21 2.01 6.30
C TRP A 34 15.60 1.40 6.08
N PRO A 35 16.15 0.69 7.08
CA PRO A 35 17.43 0.02 6.93
C PRO A 35 17.42 -0.98 5.76
N GLN A 36 18.48 -0.99 4.95
CA GLN A 36 18.60 -1.91 3.81
C GLN A 36 18.44 -3.38 4.23
N SER A 37 18.90 -3.74 5.43
CA SER A 37 18.75 -5.08 6.00
C SER A 37 17.29 -5.52 6.23
N VAL A 38 16.35 -4.57 6.29
CA VAL A 38 14.90 -4.81 6.33
C VAL A 38 14.36 -4.91 4.90
N LEU A 39 14.71 -3.97 4.03
CA LEU A 39 14.24 -3.93 2.63
C LEU A 39 14.66 -5.19 1.87
N ASP A 40 15.87 -5.68 2.10
CA ASP A 40 16.39 -6.91 1.49
C ASP A 40 15.59 -8.16 1.88
N LYS A 41 14.75 -8.10 2.92
CA LYS A 41 13.92 -9.20 3.38
C LYS A 41 12.49 -9.15 2.86
N LEU A 42 12.10 -8.08 2.17
CA LEU A 42 10.73 -7.85 1.71
C LEU A 42 10.69 -7.78 0.17
N ASP A 43 9.57 -8.19 -0.40
CA ASP A 43 9.19 -7.90 -1.79
C ASP A 43 8.01 -6.93 -1.74
N LEU A 44 8.19 -5.68 -2.19
CA LEU A 44 7.21 -4.61 -2.00
C LEU A 44 6.64 -4.17 -3.35
N VAL A 45 5.33 -4.24 -3.50
CA VAL A 45 4.61 -3.79 -4.70
C VAL A 45 3.79 -2.56 -4.33
N PHE A 46 4.11 -1.41 -4.91
CA PHE A 46 3.42 -0.16 -4.64
C PHE A 46 2.38 0.11 -5.73
N VAL A 47 1.17 0.50 -5.33
CA VAL A 47 0.07 0.82 -6.24
C VAL A 47 -0.52 2.18 -5.89
N ASP A 48 -0.94 2.91 -6.92
CA ASP A 48 -1.69 4.14 -6.76
C ASP A 48 -3.18 3.82 -6.58
N ALA A 49 -3.84 4.62 -5.76
CA ALA A 49 -5.29 4.58 -5.62
C ALA A 49 -5.97 5.04 -6.93
N PRO A 50 -7.16 4.51 -7.24
CA PRO A 50 -7.79 4.72 -8.55
C PRO A 50 -8.32 6.14 -8.75
N PHE A 51 -8.51 6.93 -7.69
CA PHE A 51 -9.11 8.26 -7.78
C PHE A 51 -8.09 9.38 -7.55
N PRO A 52 -8.01 10.38 -8.45
CA PRO A 52 -7.24 11.59 -8.19
C PRO A 52 -7.77 12.34 -6.95
N SER A 53 -6.86 12.95 -6.20
CA SER A 53 -7.24 13.76 -5.04
C SER A 53 -8.06 14.98 -5.45
N GLN A 54 -9.13 15.25 -4.69
CA GLN A 54 -10.03 16.39 -4.94
C GLN A 54 -9.69 17.62 -4.07
N GLY A 55 -8.70 17.53 -3.20
CA GLY A 55 -8.34 18.61 -2.30
C GLY A 55 -6.84 18.70 -2.05
N LYS A 56 -6.47 19.60 -1.13
CA LYS A 56 -5.06 19.79 -0.78
C LYS A 56 -4.50 18.57 -0.06
N SER A 57 -3.29 18.20 -0.42
CA SER A 57 -2.49 17.24 0.32
C SER A 57 -1.62 17.93 1.36
N ASP A 58 -1.55 17.36 2.56
CA ASP A 58 -0.68 17.84 3.63
C ASP A 58 0.82 17.67 3.30
N VAL A 59 1.12 16.88 2.26
CA VAL A 59 2.49 16.65 1.80
C VAL A 59 2.93 17.55 0.66
N GLU A 60 2.08 18.48 0.19
CA GLU A 60 2.37 19.43 -0.90
C GLU A 60 3.62 20.28 -0.65
N ALA A 61 3.95 20.57 0.61
CA ALA A 61 5.15 21.33 0.96
C ALA A 61 6.47 20.56 0.76
N ILE A 62 6.40 19.23 0.58
CA ILE A 62 7.56 18.33 0.60
C ILE A 62 7.63 17.45 -0.67
N PHE A 63 6.48 17.06 -1.21
CA PHE A 63 6.38 16.17 -2.37
C PHE A 63 5.47 16.78 -3.41
N ASP A 64 5.89 16.72 -4.68
CA ASP A 64 5.09 17.16 -5.81
C ASP A 64 3.94 16.17 -6.13
N PRO A 65 2.84 16.65 -6.76
CA PRO A 65 1.76 15.80 -7.29
C PRO A 65 2.25 14.83 -8.39
N PRO A 66 1.49 13.78 -8.75
CA PRO A 66 0.08 13.55 -8.43
C PRO A 66 -0.20 12.95 -7.05
N TYR A 67 -1.40 13.22 -6.55
CA TYR A 67 -1.95 12.63 -5.32
C TYR A 67 -3.26 11.91 -5.62
N TYR A 68 -3.50 10.84 -4.88
CA TYR A 68 -4.65 9.96 -5.06
C TYR A 68 -5.37 9.69 -3.73
N GLU A 69 -6.62 9.28 -3.84
CA GLU A 69 -7.53 8.92 -2.76
C GLU A 69 -8.11 7.54 -3.04
N TRP A 70 -8.17 6.70 -2.01
CA TRP A 70 -8.77 5.36 -2.09
C TRP A 70 -10.28 5.46 -2.22
N PHE A 71 -10.91 6.30 -1.42
CA PHE A 71 -12.32 6.64 -1.47
C PHE A 71 -12.48 8.09 -0.97
N GLN A 72 -13.57 8.75 -1.35
CA GLN A 72 -13.85 10.12 -0.92
C GLN A 72 -14.95 10.12 0.13
N PHE A 73 -14.92 11.11 1.01
CA PHE A 73 -15.90 11.30 2.06
C PHE A 73 -16.24 12.79 2.18
N ASN A 74 -17.46 13.08 2.63
CA ASN A 74 -17.84 14.46 2.95
C ASN A 74 -17.12 14.94 4.21
N LYS A 75 -17.10 16.26 4.46
CA LYS A 75 -16.37 16.85 5.60
C LYS A 75 -16.88 16.33 6.95
N GLU A 76 -18.13 15.89 6.98
CA GLU A 76 -18.82 15.35 8.15
C GLU A 76 -18.57 13.85 8.36
N PHE A 77 -17.84 13.18 7.46
CA PHE A 77 -17.56 11.73 7.48
C PHE A 77 -18.83 10.84 7.55
N THR A 78 -19.96 11.36 7.08
CA THR A 78 -21.25 10.66 7.09
C THR A 78 -21.55 9.97 5.76
N GLU A 79 -20.91 10.41 4.68
CA GLU A 79 -21.09 9.85 3.34
C GLU A 79 -19.74 9.43 2.78
N TYR A 80 -19.68 8.19 2.31
CA TYR A 80 -18.53 7.63 1.61
C TYR A 80 -18.91 7.42 0.14
N THR A 81 -17.98 7.77 -0.75
CA THR A 81 -18.13 7.64 -2.20
C THR A 81 -16.95 6.85 -2.73
N ASN A 82 -17.23 5.96 -3.68
CA ASN A 82 -16.27 5.07 -4.32
C ASN A 82 -15.59 4.03 -3.39
N PHE A 83 -16.20 3.74 -2.24
CA PHE A 83 -15.64 2.78 -1.28
C PHE A 83 -15.67 1.34 -1.82
N ASP A 84 -16.78 0.93 -2.45
CA ASP A 84 -16.92 -0.41 -3.00
C ASP A 84 -15.99 -0.60 -4.23
N GLU A 85 -15.89 0.41 -5.10
CA GLU A 85 -14.98 0.42 -6.23
C GLU A 85 -13.51 0.37 -5.80
N CYS A 86 -13.16 1.06 -4.71
CA CYS A 86 -11.84 0.97 -4.09
C CYS A 86 -11.52 -0.46 -3.64
N LEU A 87 -12.46 -1.09 -2.93
CA LEU A 87 -12.26 -2.44 -2.40
C LEU A 87 -12.07 -3.42 -3.55
N GLN A 88 -12.93 -3.36 -4.58
CA GLN A 88 -12.81 -4.17 -5.78
C GLN A 88 -11.46 -3.97 -6.48
N TYR A 89 -10.99 -2.74 -6.60
CA TYR A 89 -9.69 -2.45 -7.24
C TYR A 89 -8.52 -3.07 -6.45
N ILE A 90 -8.55 -3.02 -5.12
CA ILE A 90 -7.52 -3.64 -4.28
C ILE A 90 -7.56 -5.17 -4.44
N GLU A 91 -8.75 -5.77 -4.42
CA GLU A 91 -8.93 -7.20 -4.67
C GLU A 91 -8.39 -7.62 -6.04
N ASP A 92 -8.71 -6.86 -7.09
CA ASP A 92 -8.22 -7.10 -8.45
C ASP A 92 -6.69 -7.02 -8.50
N CYS A 93 -6.08 -6.03 -7.85
CA CYS A 93 -4.63 -5.93 -7.73
C CYS A 93 -4.05 -7.17 -7.03
N MET A 94 -4.70 -7.64 -5.97
CA MET A 94 -4.26 -8.83 -5.23
C MET A 94 -4.34 -10.10 -6.08
N ILE A 95 -5.39 -10.26 -6.89
CA ILE A 95 -5.57 -11.40 -7.78
C ILE A 95 -4.58 -11.35 -8.95
N GLN A 96 -4.39 -10.18 -9.57
CA GLN A 96 -3.57 -10.02 -10.78
C GLN A 96 -2.07 -10.02 -10.49
N HIS A 97 -1.64 -9.45 -9.37
CA HIS A 97 -0.21 -9.26 -9.05
C HIS A 97 0.29 -10.13 -7.90
N GLY A 98 -0.60 -10.93 -7.31
CA GLY A 98 -0.31 -11.88 -6.25
C GLY A 98 0.51 -13.10 -6.72
N PRO A 99 0.77 -14.05 -5.81
CA PRO A 99 0.28 -14.10 -4.44
C PRO A 99 1.00 -13.10 -3.52
N PHE A 100 0.22 -12.36 -2.73
CA PHE A 100 0.72 -11.49 -1.67
C PHE A 100 0.62 -12.20 -0.32
N ASP A 101 1.62 -11.99 0.53
CA ASP A 101 1.68 -12.52 1.91
C ASP A 101 1.05 -11.54 2.93
N GLY A 102 0.73 -10.32 2.48
CA GLY A 102 0.07 -9.30 3.30
C GLY A 102 -0.09 -7.95 2.61
N LEU A 103 -0.75 -7.04 3.32
CA LEU A 103 -0.89 -5.63 2.94
C LEU A 103 -0.03 -4.77 3.83
N LEU A 104 0.59 -3.75 3.25
CA LEU A 104 1.32 -2.69 3.94
C LEU A 104 0.67 -1.37 3.59
N GLY A 105 -0.19 -0.86 4.46
CA GLY A 105 -0.89 0.41 4.25
C GLY A 105 -0.39 1.48 5.21
N PHE A 106 -0.37 2.73 4.77
CA PHE A 106 -0.37 3.86 5.70
C PHE A 106 -1.83 4.28 5.88
N SER A 107 -2.35 4.09 7.10
CA SER A 107 -3.70 4.53 7.45
C SER A 107 -3.89 6.01 7.09
N GLN A 108 -5.14 6.40 6.85
CA GLN A 108 -5.59 7.79 6.70
C GLN A 108 -5.13 8.70 7.86
N ASP A 109 -4.68 8.10 8.98
CA ASP A 109 -4.03 8.76 10.11
C ASP A 109 -2.70 8.06 10.49
N VAL A 110 -1.60 8.45 9.84
CA VAL A 110 -0.17 8.35 10.25
C VAL A 110 0.31 7.05 10.95
N ARG A 111 -0.29 5.88 10.71
CA ARG A 111 0.26 4.61 11.22
C ARG A 111 0.28 3.52 10.16
N LEU A 112 1.45 2.90 10.06
CA LEU A 112 1.70 1.68 9.29
C LEU A 112 0.77 0.57 9.81
N ILE A 113 -0.11 0.08 8.95
CA ILE A 113 -0.89 -1.13 9.17
C ILE A 113 -0.27 -2.21 8.30
N MET A 114 0.31 -3.22 8.95
CA MET A 114 0.72 -4.47 8.30
C MET A 114 -0.36 -5.51 8.59
N ILE A 115 -1.14 -5.89 7.58
CA ILE A 115 -2.07 -7.02 7.69
C ILE A 115 -1.34 -8.27 7.22
N ARG A 116 -1.22 -9.28 8.10
CA ARG A 116 -0.64 -10.58 7.79
C ARG A 116 -1.76 -11.61 7.65
N ASP A 117 -1.58 -12.54 6.71
CA ASP A 117 -2.49 -13.68 6.45
C ASP A 117 -3.86 -13.23 5.90
N ILE A 118 -3.87 -12.78 4.63
CA ILE A 118 -5.11 -12.48 3.91
C ILE A 118 -5.60 -13.77 3.28
N ARG A 119 -6.63 -14.37 3.88
CA ARG A 119 -7.40 -15.45 3.27
C ARG A 119 -8.57 -14.81 2.54
N ILE A 120 -8.56 -14.92 1.21
CA ILE A 120 -9.72 -14.64 0.35
C ILE A 120 -10.66 -15.84 0.44
#